data_AF-A0A7C3B0K1-F1
#
_entry.id   AF-A0A7C3B0K1-F1
#
_cell.length_a   1.000
_cell.length_b   1.000
_cell.length_c   1.000
_cell.angle_alpha   90.00
_cell.angle_beta   90.00
_cell.angle_gamma   90.00
#
_symmetry.space_group_name_H-M   'P 1'
#
loop_
_entity.id
_entity.type
_entity.pdbx_description
1 polymer ?
#
loop_
_entity_poly.entity_id
_entity_poly.type
_entity_poly.pdbx_seq_one_letter_code
_entity_poly.pdbx_strand_id
1 'polypeptide(L)'
;MNDESGHLGKRLNAGIIAGLFVVLFFGISLFIRTYLPHDQIFSGEWVKFSSVDAYFHMRLVDSLVHNFPSLINFDPYLLYPSGMNLDNIHFFDWLLAGIIWIFGLGSPTPHTIDAIGAYFPAVLAALTVIPVYFIGKELFGHGAGVISAGLIAILPGEYLGRSILGFTDHHVAETLFTAITMMFFITAVKRAKESRLTVQHLRNRDWGVIRKPIIYSLLTGLSLGIYLVTWIGGLLFVFIILLYLFIQFIIDHRRRDDTAYL
;
A
#
# COMPACT_ATOMS: atom_id res chain seq x y z
N MET A 1 -7.40 26.33 54.73
CA MET A 1 -7.48 27.41 53.74
C MET A 1 -6.22 27.36 52.89
N ASN A 2 -6.29 26.57 51.82
CA ASN A 2 -5.79 26.87 50.48
C ASN A 2 -5.86 25.58 49.66
N ASP A 3 -6.97 25.51 48.92
CA ASP A 3 -7.16 24.70 47.73
C ASP A 3 -6.00 24.93 46.76
N GLU A 4 -5.22 23.89 46.46
CA GLU A 4 -4.51 23.80 45.19
C GLU A 4 -5.28 22.84 44.27
N SER A 5 -6.42 23.34 43.79
CA SER A 5 -7.04 22.85 42.57
C SER A 5 -6.54 23.71 41.42
N GLY A 6 -5.76 23.13 40.49
CA GLY A 6 -5.21 23.90 39.38
C GLY A 6 -4.51 23.08 38.30
N HIS A 7 -5.31 22.58 37.34
CA HIS A 7 -4.90 22.19 35.97
C HIS A 7 -3.92 21.01 35.79
N LEU A 8 -4.38 19.78 36.08
CA LEU A 8 -3.95 18.63 35.30
C LEU A 8 -4.68 18.63 33.95
N GLY A 9 -4.26 19.52 33.03
CA GLY A 9 -4.68 19.43 31.63
C GLY A 9 -4.33 18.04 31.12
N LYS A 10 -5.33 17.25 30.70
CA LYS A 10 -5.12 15.92 30.10
C LYS A 10 -4.16 16.09 28.91
N ARG A 11 -2.87 15.81 29.11
CA ARG A 11 -1.89 15.77 28.03
C ARG A 11 -2.39 14.74 27.03
N LEU A 12 -2.74 15.19 25.83
CA LEU A 12 -3.16 14.32 24.74
C LEU A 12 -2.06 13.27 24.48
N ASN A 13 -2.46 12.00 24.38
CA ASN A 13 -1.52 10.91 24.12
C ASN A 13 -0.82 11.17 22.77
N ALA A 14 0.51 11.05 22.74
CA ALA A 14 1.30 11.22 21.51
C ALA A 14 0.79 10.35 20.34
N GLY A 15 0.25 9.17 20.64
CA GLY A 15 -0.39 8.31 19.64
C GLY A 15 -1.67 8.90 19.04
N ILE A 16 -2.47 9.61 19.84
CA ILE A 16 -3.69 10.30 19.37
C ILE A 16 -3.30 11.48 18.48
N ILE A 17 -2.34 12.29 18.92
CA ILE A 17 -1.83 13.43 18.15
C ILE A 17 -1.28 12.94 16.80
N ALA A 18 -0.47 11.89 16.81
CA ALA A 18 0.05 11.28 15.59
C ALA A 18 -1.06 10.74 14.68
N GLY A 19 -2.09 10.11 15.25
CA GLY A 19 -3.26 9.65 14.50
C GLY A 19 -4.01 10.80 13.81
N LEU A 20 -4.20 11.94 14.49
CA LEU A 20 -4.81 13.14 13.89
C LEU A 20 -3.97 13.68 12.73
N PHE A 21 -2.65 13.70 12.85
CA PHE A 21 -1.76 14.09 11.75
C PHE A 21 -1.84 13.13 10.57
N VAL A 22 -1.91 11.82 10.81
CA VAL A 22 -2.08 10.84 9.72
C VAL A 22 -3.39 11.05 8.97
N VAL A 23 -4.50 11.30 9.69
CA VAL A 23 -5.79 11.63 9.06
C VAL A 23 -5.71 12.94 8.27
N LEU A 24 -5.05 13.96 8.83
CA LEU A 24 -4.82 15.23 8.14
C LEU A 24 -4.01 15.02 6.84
N PHE A 25 -2.90 14.29 6.90
CA PHE A 25 -2.05 14.03 5.74
C PHE A 25 -2.70 13.12 4.71
N PHE A 26 -3.51 12.15 5.14
CA PHE A 26 -4.38 11.39 4.25
C PHE A 26 -5.33 12.32 3.48
N GLY A 27 -6.01 13.24 4.19
CA GLY A 27 -6.90 14.22 3.58
C GLY A 27 -6.19 15.18 2.62
N ILE A 28 -5.01 15.68 3.01
CA ILE A 28 -4.17 16.53 2.14
C ILE A 28 -3.72 15.76 0.90
N SER A 29 -3.23 14.51 1.07
CA SER A 29 -2.79 13.65 -0.03
C SER A 29 -3.91 13.42 -1.05
N LEU A 30 -5.12 13.16 -0.56
CA LEU A 30 -6.29 12.98 -1.41
C LEU A 30 -6.66 14.30 -2.10
N PHE A 31 -6.76 15.39 -1.35
CA PHE A 31 -7.12 16.71 -1.87
C PHE A 31 -6.21 17.17 -3.00
N ILE A 32 -4.89 17.12 -2.84
CA ILE A 32 -3.97 17.59 -3.88
C ILE A 32 -4.06 16.74 -5.15
N ARG A 33 -4.34 15.43 -5.01
CA ARG A 33 -4.42 14.48 -6.13
C ARG A 33 -5.76 14.50 -6.84
N THR A 34 -6.84 14.92 -6.18
CA THR A 34 -8.18 14.92 -6.75
C THR A 34 -8.65 16.31 -7.14
N TYR A 35 -8.49 17.31 -6.29
CA TYR A 35 -9.05 18.64 -6.50
C TYR A 35 -8.32 19.42 -7.60
N LEU A 36 -6.98 19.42 -7.58
CA LEU A 36 -6.17 20.19 -8.54
C LEU A 36 -6.34 19.75 -10.00
N PRO A 37 -6.32 18.44 -10.34
CA PRO A 37 -6.54 17.99 -11.71
C PRO A 37 -8.03 17.82 -12.07
N HIS A 38 -8.97 18.05 -11.15
CA HIS A 38 -10.38 17.67 -11.32
C HIS A 38 -10.97 18.11 -12.66
N ASP A 39 -10.87 19.41 -12.97
CA ASP A 39 -11.50 20.00 -14.16
C ASP A 39 -10.80 19.61 -15.47
N GLN A 40 -9.60 19.02 -15.39
CA GLN A 40 -8.89 18.46 -16.55
C GLN A 40 -9.32 17.03 -16.85
N ILE A 41 -9.73 16.29 -15.81
CA ILE A 41 -10.16 14.89 -15.91
C ILE A 41 -11.66 14.80 -16.16
N PHE A 42 -12.46 15.56 -15.43
CA PHE A 42 -13.91 15.64 -15.58
C PHE A 42 -14.28 16.87 -16.41
N SER A 43 -13.94 16.85 -17.69
CA SER A 43 -14.21 17.94 -18.63
C SER A 43 -15.22 17.52 -19.71
N GLY A 44 -16.36 18.21 -19.79
CA GLY A 44 -17.41 17.90 -20.77
C GLY A 44 -18.22 16.66 -20.38
N GLU A 45 -18.51 15.79 -21.36
CA GLU A 45 -19.35 14.60 -21.16
C GLU A 45 -18.55 13.31 -20.84
N TRP A 46 -17.20 13.39 -20.82
CA TRP A 46 -16.33 12.21 -20.75
C TRP A 46 -15.28 12.36 -19.65
N VAL A 47 -14.84 11.23 -19.09
CA VAL A 47 -13.69 11.18 -18.18
C VAL A 47 -12.41 11.06 -19.01
N LYS A 48 -11.54 12.06 -18.91
CA LYS A 48 -10.28 12.14 -19.65
C LYS A 48 -9.13 11.63 -18.77
N PHE A 49 -8.72 10.38 -18.96
CA PHE A 49 -7.57 9.82 -18.25
C PHE A 49 -6.27 10.54 -18.62
N SER A 50 -5.35 10.67 -17.66
CA SER A 50 -4.14 11.49 -17.77
C SER A 50 -2.93 10.73 -18.32
N SER A 51 -3.02 9.40 -18.46
CA SER A 51 -1.97 8.53 -19.00
C SER A 51 -2.49 7.74 -20.19
N VAL A 52 -1.61 7.39 -21.12
CA VAL A 52 -1.93 6.49 -22.23
C VAL A 52 -2.19 5.07 -21.70
N ASP A 53 -1.41 4.63 -20.72
CA ASP A 53 -1.55 3.31 -20.09
C ASP A 53 -2.88 3.19 -19.32
N ALA A 54 -3.38 4.30 -18.79
CA ALA A 54 -4.66 4.31 -18.09
C ALA A 54 -5.84 3.92 -18.99
N TYR A 55 -5.81 4.28 -20.29
CA TYR A 55 -6.83 3.83 -21.23
C TYR A 55 -6.77 2.32 -21.47
N PHE A 56 -5.58 1.72 -21.47
CA PHE A 56 -5.42 0.28 -21.58
C PHE A 56 -5.94 -0.44 -20.33
N HIS A 57 -5.57 0.04 -19.13
CA HIS A 57 -6.11 -0.47 -17.87
C HIS A 57 -7.64 -0.37 -17.81
N MET A 58 -8.21 0.78 -18.17
CA MET A 58 -9.67 0.97 -18.15
C MET A 58 -10.40 0.10 -19.18
N ARG A 59 -9.78 -0.20 -20.32
CA ARG A 59 -10.31 -1.20 -21.28
C ARG A 59 -10.39 -2.59 -20.66
N LEU A 60 -9.33 -3.02 -19.97
CA LEU A 60 -9.31 -4.32 -19.29
C LEU A 60 -10.32 -4.36 -18.15
N VAL A 61 -10.41 -3.29 -17.37
CA VAL A 61 -11.40 -3.13 -16.28
C VAL A 61 -12.83 -3.18 -16.83
N ASP A 62 -13.13 -2.50 -17.92
CA ASP A 62 -14.47 -2.54 -18.55
C ASP A 62 -14.84 -3.98 -18.95
N SER A 63 -13.94 -4.69 -19.63
CA SER A 63 -14.13 -6.10 -19.97
C SER A 63 -14.29 -6.97 -18.72
N LEU A 64 -13.50 -6.73 -17.68
CA LEU A 64 -13.49 -7.54 -16.47
C LEU A 64 -14.72 -7.31 -15.59
N VAL A 65 -15.22 -6.08 -15.49
CA VAL A 65 -16.43 -5.74 -14.73
C VAL A 65 -17.65 -6.46 -15.30
N HIS A 66 -17.79 -6.52 -16.63
CA HIS A 66 -18.90 -7.21 -17.29
C HIS A 66 -18.80 -8.74 -17.22
N ASN A 67 -17.60 -9.28 -16.99
CA ASN A 67 -17.33 -10.72 -16.94
C ASN A 67 -16.81 -11.18 -15.57
N PHE A 68 -17.01 -10.36 -14.52
CA PHE A 68 -16.38 -10.56 -13.22
C PHE A 68 -16.76 -11.93 -12.63
N PRO A 69 -15.80 -12.72 -12.10
CA PRO A 69 -14.41 -12.38 -11.79
C PRO A 69 -13.37 -12.76 -12.87
N SER A 70 -13.78 -13.08 -14.09
CA SER A 70 -12.93 -13.69 -15.12
C SER A 70 -12.29 -12.65 -16.05
N LEU A 71 -10.96 -12.59 -16.06
CA LEU A 71 -10.19 -11.79 -17.02
C LEU A 71 -10.10 -12.51 -18.37
N ILE A 72 -10.08 -11.74 -19.46
CA ILE A 72 -9.80 -12.25 -20.80
C ILE A 72 -8.35 -12.76 -20.88
N ASN A 73 -8.14 -13.90 -21.52
CA ASN A 73 -6.79 -14.46 -21.71
C ASN A 73 -6.15 -14.03 -23.04
N PHE A 74 -6.96 -13.59 -23.99
CA PHE A 74 -6.53 -13.16 -25.32
C PHE A 74 -7.29 -11.90 -25.73
N ASP A 75 -6.56 -10.91 -26.21
CA ASP A 75 -7.08 -9.63 -26.66
C ASP A 75 -6.93 -9.48 -28.20
N PRO A 76 -8.01 -9.65 -28.98
CA PRO A 76 -7.95 -9.47 -30.43
C PRO A 76 -7.77 -7.99 -30.83
N TYR A 77 -8.02 -7.04 -29.94
CA TYR A 77 -7.95 -5.61 -30.22
C TYR A 77 -6.56 -5.01 -30.01
N LEU A 78 -5.68 -5.71 -29.28
CA LEU A 78 -4.40 -5.15 -28.86
C LEU A 78 -3.35 -5.10 -29.99
N LEU A 79 -3.34 -6.09 -30.89
CA LEU A 79 -2.36 -6.18 -31.98
C LEU A 79 -2.99 -6.69 -33.27
N TYR A 80 -3.43 -5.80 -34.15
CA TYR A 80 -3.95 -6.22 -35.44
C TYR A 80 -2.84 -6.76 -36.37
N PRO A 81 -3.07 -7.85 -37.15
CA PRO A 81 -4.28 -8.66 -37.24
C PRO A 81 -4.32 -9.89 -36.32
N SER A 82 -3.27 -10.13 -35.52
CA SER A 82 -3.06 -11.40 -34.80
C SER A 82 -3.63 -11.46 -33.39
N GLY A 83 -4.00 -10.32 -32.79
CA GLY A 83 -4.23 -10.16 -31.35
C GLY A 83 -2.98 -10.43 -30.51
N MET A 84 -3.16 -10.46 -29.19
CA MET A 84 -2.10 -10.74 -28.21
C MET A 84 -2.67 -11.47 -26.98
N ASN A 85 -1.93 -12.44 -26.43
CA ASN A 85 -2.29 -13.04 -25.14
C ASN A 85 -1.99 -12.05 -24.00
N LEU A 86 -2.86 -12.03 -23.00
CA LEU A 86 -2.63 -11.30 -21.76
C LEU A 86 -1.87 -12.20 -20.80
N ASP A 87 -0.57 -12.39 -21.08
CA ASP A 87 0.33 -13.23 -20.29
C ASP A 87 0.80 -12.54 -18.98
N ASN A 88 0.27 -11.35 -18.71
CA ASN A 88 0.75 -10.45 -17.67
C ASN A 88 -0.05 -10.54 -16.37
N ILE A 89 0.56 -9.97 -15.35
CA ILE A 89 0.06 -9.88 -13.99
C ILE A 89 -0.93 -8.69 -13.91
N HIS A 90 -2.22 -8.95 -13.72
CA HIS A 90 -3.31 -7.96 -13.81
C HIS A 90 -4.10 -7.77 -12.50
N PHE A 91 -3.47 -7.93 -11.33
CA PHE A 91 -4.17 -7.78 -10.05
C PHE A 91 -4.71 -6.36 -9.82
N PHE A 92 -4.02 -5.33 -10.32
CA PHE A 92 -4.50 -3.95 -10.23
C PHE A 92 -5.87 -3.80 -10.90
N ASP A 93 -6.00 -4.29 -12.14
CA ASP A 93 -7.24 -4.28 -12.90
C ASP A 93 -8.33 -5.11 -12.20
N TRP A 94 -7.94 -6.27 -11.67
CA TRP A 94 -8.86 -7.16 -10.94
C TRP A 94 -9.39 -6.56 -9.65
N LEU A 95 -8.53 -5.91 -8.86
CA LEU A 95 -8.91 -5.21 -7.65
C LEU A 95 -9.83 -4.04 -7.95
N LEU A 96 -9.50 -3.22 -8.95
CA LEU A 96 -10.33 -2.09 -9.38
C LEU A 96 -11.69 -2.56 -9.88
N ALA A 97 -11.73 -3.56 -10.76
CA ALA A 97 -12.98 -4.13 -11.27
C ALA A 97 -13.86 -4.69 -10.15
N GLY A 98 -13.26 -5.38 -9.16
CA GLY A 98 -14.00 -5.89 -8.00
C GLY A 98 -14.62 -4.78 -7.16
N ILE A 99 -13.89 -3.67 -6.94
CA ILE A 99 -14.43 -2.49 -6.25
C ILE A 99 -15.59 -1.90 -7.05
N ILE A 100 -15.41 -1.67 -8.35
CA ILE A 100 -16.44 -1.14 -9.24
C ILE A 100 -17.68 -2.03 -9.25
N TRP A 101 -17.50 -3.35 -9.32
CA TRP A 101 -18.59 -4.32 -9.31
C TRP A 101 -19.39 -4.26 -7.99
N ILE A 102 -18.71 -4.13 -6.84
CA ILE A 102 -19.36 -3.96 -5.53
C ILE A 102 -20.14 -2.63 -5.47
N PHE A 103 -19.53 -1.51 -5.86
CA PHE A 103 -20.18 -0.19 -5.82
C PHE A 103 -21.32 -0.07 -6.84
N GLY A 104 -21.22 -0.76 -7.98
CA GLY A 104 -22.25 -0.88 -8.99
C GLY A 104 -23.31 -1.95 -8.72
N LEU A 105 -23.23 -2.65 -7.59
CA LEU A 105 -24.14 -3.75 -7.22
C LEU A 105 -24.27 -4.83 -8.32
N GLY A 106 -23.16 -5.10 -9.00
CA GLY A 106 -23.06 -6.06 -10.10
C GLY A 106 -23.50 -5.54 -11.47
N SER A 107 -23.97 -4.29 -11.58
CA SER A 107 -24.33 -3.66 -12.86
C SER A 107 -23.95 -2.16 -12.87
N PRO A 108 -22.65 -1.84 -12.82
CA PRO A 108 -22.18 -0.45 -12.85
C PRO A 108 -22.46 0.21 -14.21
N THR A 109 -22.80 1.50 -14.19
CA THR A 109 -22.92 2.29 -15.42
C THR A 109 -21.54 2.66 -15.97
N PRO A 110 -21.38 2.98 -17.27
CA PRO A 110 -20.11 3.43 -17.83
C PRO A 110 -19.50 4.61 -17.05
N HIS A 111 -20.33 5.58 -16.68
CA HIS A 111 -19.87 6.71 -15.87
C HIS A 111 -19.36 6.29 -14.48
N THR A 112 -19.99 5.28 -13.85
CA THR A 112 -19.53 4.72 -12.57
C THR A 112 -18.18 4.04 -12.72
N ILE A 113 -17.99 3.26 -13.77
CA ILE A 113 -16.70 2.58 -14.08
C ILE A 113 -15.60 3.64 -14.22
N ASP A 114 -15.82 4.65 -15.07
CA ASP A 114 -14.84 5.69 -15.36
C ASP A 114 -14.52 6.55 -14.14
N ALA A 115 -15.54 6.99 -13.39
CA ALA A 115 -15.35 7.83 -12.22
C ALA A 115 -14.55 7.10 -11.14
N ILE A 116 -14.93 5.87 -10.77
CA ILE A 116 -14.18 5.09 -9.77
C ILE A 116 -12.76 4.81 -10.27
N GLY A 117 -12.62 4.44 -11.55
CA GLY A 117 -11.32 4.24 -12.19
C GLY A 117 -10.41 5.45 -12.06
N ALA A 118 -10.92 6.64 -12.32
CA ALA A 118 -10.15 7.88 -12.22
C ALA A 118 -9.73 8.21 -10.77
N TYR A 119 -10.60 7.99 -9.78
CA TYR A 119 -10.29 8.27 -8.37
C TYR A 119 -9.39 7.22 -7.71
N PHE A 120 -9.37 5.99 -8.23
CA PHE A 120 -8.64 4.87 -7.65
C PHE A 120 -7.16 5.16 -7.33
N PRO A 121 -6.34 5.68 -8.25
CA PRO A 121 -4.92 5.95 -7.97
C PRO A 121 -4.72 6.96 -6.82
N ALA A 122 -5.55 7.99 -6.75
CA ALA A 122 -5.47 9.01 -5.71
C ALA A 122 -5.79 8.44 -4.31
N VAL A 123 -6.76 7.51 -4.25
CA VAL A 123 -7.11 6.79 -3.01
C VAL A 123 -5.97 5.88 -2.56
N LEU A 124 -5.34 5.14 -3.47
CA LEU A 124 -4.21 4.27 -3.13
C LEU A 124 -3.00 5.07 -2.61
N ALA A 125 -2.71 6.24 -3.20
CA ALA A 125 -1.67 7.12 -2.67
C ALA A 125 -2.01 7.67 -1.29
N ALA A 126 -3.26 8.12 -1.06
CA ALA A 126 -3.68 8.54 0.27
C ALA A 126 -3.54 7.41 1.30
N LEU A 127 -3.92 6.17 0.95
CA LEU A 127 -3.73 5.00 1.81
C LEU A 127 -2.26 4.71 2.12
N THR A 128 -1.33 5.05 1.23
CA THR A 128 0.13 4.86 1.41
C THR A 128 0.69 5.68 2.58
N VAL A 129 0.03 6.77 2.97
CA VAL A 129 0.39 7.59 4.15
C VAL A 129 0.42 6.73 5.43
N ILE A 130 -0.48 5.76 5.54
CA ILE A 130 -0.64 4.90 6.73
C ILE A 130 0.57 3.98 6.95
N PRO A 131 0.95 3.09 6.01
CA PRO A 131 2.11 2.23 6.20
C PRO A 131 3.41 3.03 6.36
N VAL A 132 3.56 4.16 5.66
CA VAL A 132 4.75 5.01 5.79
C VAL A 132 4.86 5.62 7.19
N TYR A 133 3.74 6.04 7.80
CA TYR A 133 3.71 6.44 9.20
C TYR A 133 4.22 5.33 10.12
N PHE A 134 3.70 4.11 9.95
CA PHE A 134 4.08 2.99 10.81
C PHE A 134 5.53 2.54 10.59
N ILE A 135 6.07 2.61 9.37
CA ILE A 135 7.50 2.39 9.10
C ILE A 135 8.34 3.40 9.91
N GLY A 136 8.08 4.69 9.76
CA GLY A 136 8.81 5.73 10.49
C GLY A 136 8.67 5.60 12.00
N LYS A 137 7.46 5.26 12.48
CA LYS A 137 7.18 5.00 13.89
C LYS A 137 7.95 3.81 14.44
N GLU A 138 7.96 2.69 13.72
CA GLU A 138 8.66 1.49 14.18
C GLU A 138 10.18 1.68 14.18
N LEU A 139 10.74 2.47 13.27
CA LEU A 139 12.18 2.71 13.24
C LEU A 139 12.64 3.77 14.25
N PHE A 140 11.92 4.89 14.36
CA PHE A 140 12.42 6.09 15.06
C PHE A 140 11.37 6.79 15.94
N GLY A 141 10.22 6.15 16.19
CA GLY A 141 9.16 6.67 17.06
C GLY A 141 8.17 7.61 16.38
N HIS A 142 7.16 8.05 17.13
CA HIS A 142 5.98 8.75 16.60
C HIS A 142 6.30 10.01 15.79
N GLY A 143 7.28 10.83 16.21
CA GLY A 143 7.65 12.05 15.51
C GLY A 143 8.17 11.78 14.09
N ALA A 144 9.06 10.79 13.95
CA ALA A 144 9.57 10.38 12.65
C ALA A 144 8.45 9.80 11.77
N GLY A 145 7.56 9.00 12.33
CA GLY A 145 6.37 8.51 11.63
C GLY A 145 5.51 9.65 11.06
N VAL A 146 5.23 10.68 11.86
CA VAL A 146 4.44 11.84 11.43
C VAL A 146 5.16 12.61 10.32
N ILE A 147 6.47 12.84 10.44
CA ILE A 147 7.26 13.52 9.40
C ILE A 147 7.24 12.71 8.10
N SER A 148 7.50 11.39 8.15
CA SER A 148 7.46 10.54 6.96
C SER A 148 6.08 10.53 6.29
N ALA A 149 5.00 10.50 7.09
CA ALA A 149 3.62 10.56 6.60
C ALA A 149 3.32 11.88 5.88
N GLY A 150 3.78 13.00 6.44
CA GLY A 150 3.65 14.32 5.81
C GLY A 150 4.44 14.42 4.51
N LEU A 151 5.68 13.90 4.49
CA LEU A 151 6.53 13.90 3.30
C LEU A 151 5.93 13.09 2.16
N ILE A 152 5.49 11.85 2.41
CA ILE A 152 4.90 11.03 1.34
C ILE A 152 3.59 11.62 0.82
N ALA A 153 2.79 12.24 1.69
CA ALA A 153 1.52 12.86 1.30
C ALA A 153 1.69 13.94 0.21
N ILE A 154 2.81 14.66 0.20
CA ILE A 154 3.08 15.77 -0.72
C ILE A 154 4.31 15.54 -1.63
N LEU A 155 4.89 14.34 -1.63
CA LEU A 155 6.13 14.04 -2.35
C LEU A 155 5.93 14.26 -3.86
N PRO A 156 6.64 15.22 -4.49
CA PRO A 156 6.45 15.56 -5.90
C PRO A 156 7.13 14.56 -6.84
N GLY A 157 7.13 14.86 -8.15
CA GLY A 157 7.76 14.04 -9.18
C GLY A 157 6.89 12.85 -9.59
N GLU A 158 7.52 11.73 -9.96
CA GLU A 158 6.82 10.56 -10.49
C GLU A 158 5.80 9.98 -9.50
N TYR A 159 6.05 10.03 -8.20
CA TYR A 159 5.07 9.52 -7.23
C TYR A 159 3.77 10.32 -7.27
N LEU A 160 3.85 11.65 -7.24
CA LEU A 160 2.65 12.49 -7.37
C LEU A 160 2.04 12.32 -8.76
N GLY A 161 2.84 12.45 -9.82
CA GLY A 161 2.39 12.39 -11.21
C GLY A 161 1.70 11.08 -11.59
N ARG A 162 2.17 9.94 -11.05
CA ARG A 162 1.58 8.61 -11.29
C ARG A 162 0.50 8.20 -10.29
N SER A 163 0.07 9.13 -9.43
CA SER A 163 -1.01 8.87 -8.46
C SER A 163 -2.07 9.97 -8.41
N ILE A 164 -2.04 10.92 -9.35
CA ILE A 164 -3.13 11.89 -9.51
C ILE A 164 -4.40 11.23 -10.06
N LEU A 165 -5.52 11.93 -9.89
CA LEU A 165 -6.79 11.59 -10.53
C LEU A 165 -6.61 11.34 -12.03
N GLY A 166 -7.18 10.24 -12.52
CA GLY A 166 -7.12 9.86 -13.93
C GLY A 166 -5.82 9.16 -14.36
N PHE A 167 -4.84 8.96 -13.46
CA PHE A 167 -3.64 8.15 -13.72
C PHE A 167 -3.88 6.69 -13.30
N THR A 168 -4.85 6.02 -13.93
CA THR A 168 -5.29 4.68 -13.54
C THR A 168 -4.31 3.61 -13.99
N ASP A 169 -3.25 3.42 -13.21
CA ASP A 169 -2.13 2.52 -13.50
C ASP A 169 -1.59 1.90 -12.19
N HIS A 170 -0.93 0.76 -12.30
CA HIS A 170 -0.48 -0.07 -11.19
C HIS A 170 0.65 0.53 -10.35
N HIS A 171 1.37 1.55 -10.82
CA HIS A 171 2.53 2.14 -10.13
C HIS A 171 2.28 2.61 -8.69
N VAL A 172 1.13 3.21 -8.43
CA VAL A 172 0.77 3.62 -7.06
C VAL A 172 0.44 2.41 -6.17
N ALA A 173 -0.10 1.34 -6.74
CA ALA A 173 -0.34 0.09 -6.03
C ALA A 173 0.98 -0.62 -5.67
N GLU A 174 1.98 -0.59 -6.56
CA GLU A 174 3.34 -1.05 -6.25
C GLU A 174 3.89 -0.35 -5.01
N THR A 175 3.76 0.98 -4.96
CA THR A 175 4.25 1.78 -3.84
C THR A 175 3.50 1.44 -2.54
N LEU A 176 2.17 1.33 -2.60
CA LEU A 176 1.34 0.97 -1.45
C LEU A 176 1.69 -0.42 -0.91
N PHE A 177 1.70 -1.44 -1.76
CA PHE A 177 1.95 -2.81 -1.32
C PHE A 177 3.39 -3.01 -0.84
N THR A 178 4.37 -2.37 -1.48
CA THR A 178 5.76 -2.35 -0.99
C THR A 178 5.85 -1.71 0.40
N ALA A 179 5.17 -0.58 0.62
CA ALA A 179 5.15 0.07 1.94
C ALA A 179 4.45 -0.80 3.00
N ILE A 180 3.35 -1.47 2.65
CA ILE A 180 2.67 -2.41 3.55
C ILE A 180 3.58 -3.60 3.90
N THR A 181 4.27 -4.17 2.90
CA THR A 181 5.24 -5.24 3.12
C THR A 181 6.35 -4.79 4.05
N MET A 182 6.94 -3.61 3.84
CA MET A 182 7.99 -3.10 4.73
C MET A 182 7.49 -2.80 6.14
N MET A 183 6.30 -2.23 6.27
CA MET A 183 5.68 -1.99 7.56
C MET A 183 5.58 -3.29 8.36
N PHE A 184 5.02 -4.35 7.76
CA PHE A 184 4.88 -5.64 8.43
C PHE A 184 6.22 -6.34 8.63
N PHE A 185 7.14 -6.27 7.67
CA PHE A 185 8.46 -6.88 7.78
C PHE A 185 9.26 -6.29 8.93
N ILE A 186 9.38 -4.96 8.98
CA ILE A 186 10.05 -4.24 10.07
C ILE A 186 9.41 -4.59 11.40
N THR A 187 8.07 -4.61 11.46
CA THR A 187 7.34 -4.96 12.68
C THR A 187 7.63 -6.41 13.09
N ALA A 188 7.62 -7.37 12.16
CA ALA A 188 7.89 -8.78 12.42
C ALA A 188 9.28 -8.97 13.04
N VAL A 189 10.32 -8.43 12.40
CA VAL A 189 11.71 -8.51 12.85
C VAL A 189 11.87 -7.86 14.23
N LYS A 190 11.30 -6.66 14.44
CA LYS A 190 11.35 -5.98 15.73
C LYS A 190 10.66 -6.76 16.84
N ARG A 191 9.44 -7.26 16.60
CA ARG A 191 8.72 -8.04 17.62
C ARG A 191 9.42 -9.35 17.93
N ALA A 192 10.01 -10.02 16.93
CA ALA A 192 10.78 -11.24 17.15
C ALA A 192 12.04 -10.97 17.99
N LYS A 193 12.72 -9.85 17.75
CA LYS A 193 13.89 -9.41 18.55
C LYS A 193 13.50 -9.02 19.98
N GLU A 194 12.45 -8.22 20.14
CA GLU A 194 11.93 -7.79 21.45
C GLU A 194 11.48 -8.97 22.31
N SER A 195 10.84 -9.97 21.70
CA SER A 195 10.39 -11.18 22.40
C SER A 195 11.49 -12.23 22.59
N ARG A 196 12.71 -11.98 22.08
CA ARG A 196 13.84 -12.93 22.08
C ARG A 196 13.43 -14.30 21.52
N LEU A 197 12.76 -14.26 20.36
CA LEU A 197 12.29 -15.46 19.68
C LEU A 197 13.47 -16.40 19.41
N THR A 198 13.31 -17.67 19.79
CA THR A 198 14.32 -18.71 19.56
C THR A 198 13.64 -19.96 18.99
N VAL A 199 14.43 -20.84 18.39
CA VAL A 199 13.95 -22.13 17.87
C VAL A 199 13.29 -22.97 18.97
N GLN A 200 13.74 -22.85 20.22
CA GLN A 200 13.17 -23.59 21.35
C GLN A 200 11.75 -23.12 21.68
N HIS A 201 11.48 -21.82 21.59
CA HIS A 201 10.12 -21.30 21.75
C HIS A 201 9.18 -21.94 20.71
N LEU A 202 9.59 -22.00 19.43
CA LEU A 202 8.81 -22.65 18.37
C LEU A 202 8.56 -24.13 18.68
N ARG A 203 9.61 -24.87 19.10
CA ARG A 203 9.49 -26.29 19.46
C ARG A 203 8.51 -26.52 20.62
N ASN A 204 8.56 -25.66 21.62
CA ASN A 204 7.72 -25.73 22.81
C ASN A 204 6.33 -25.11 22.64
N ARG A 205 6.05 -24.50 21.46
CA ARG A 205 4.79 -23.80 21.15
C ARG A 205 4.44 -22.71 22.18
N ASP A 206 5.44 -21.91 22.58
CA ASP A 206 5.21 -20.76 23.45
C ASP A 206 4.50 -19.61 22.72
N TRP A 207 3.17 -19.66 22.73
CA TRP A 207 2.32 -18.68 22.06
C TRP A 207 2.44 -17.26 22.62
N GLY A 208 2.95 -17.09 23.85
CA GLY A 208 3.20 -15.76 24.41
C GLY A 208 4.28 -15.02 23.64
N VAL A 209 5.32 -15.75 23.21
CA VAL A 209 6.47 -15.22 22.47
C VAL A 209 6.24 -15.24 20.96
N ILE A 210 5.61 -16.29 20.44
CA ILE A 210 5.52 -16.58 19.00
C ILE A 210 4.43 -15.79 18.27
N ARG A 211 3.30 -15.53 18.93
CA ARG A 211 2.07 -15.07 18.26
C ARG A 211 2.27 -13.80 17.45
N LYS A 212 2.91 -12.78 18.04
CA LYS A 212 3.12 -11.49 17.36
C LYS A 212 4.09 -11.63 16.16
N PRO A 213 5.31 -12.19 16.33
CA PRO A 213 6.21 -12.45 15.21
C PRO A 213 5.55 -13.18 14.04
N ILE A 214 4.89 -14.31 14.29
CA ILE A 214 4.27 -15.10 13.22
C ILE A 214 3.18 -14.33 12.49
N ILE A 215 2.29 -13.63 13.20
CA ILE A 215 1.23 -12.84 12.55
C ILE A 215 1.84 -11.80 11.60
N TYR A 216 2.86 -11.07 12.06
CA TYR A 216 3.49 -10.06 11.21
C TYR A 216 4.31 -10.68 10.06
N SER A 217 4.97 -11.82 10.26
CA SER A 217 5.63 -12.56 9.17
C SER A 217 4.64 -13.07 8.12
N LEU A 218 3.47 -13.57 8.54
CA LEU A 218 2.41 -13.97 7.62
C LEU A 218 1.84 -12.78 6.84
N LEU A 219 1.60 -11.65 7.52
CA LEU A 219 1.14 -10.42 6.86
C LEU A 219 2.20 -9.85 5.90
N THR A 220 3.49 -10.02 6.23
CA THR A 220 4.59 -9.69 5.32
C THR A 220 4.55 -10.55 4.07
N GLY A 221 4.45 -11.89 4.22
CA GLY A 221 4.36 -12.80 3.08
C GLY A 221 3.11 -12.57 2.21
N LEU A 222 1.97 -12.30 2.84
CA LEU A 222 0.72 -12.00 2.13
C LEU A 222 0.83 -10.70 1.32
N SER A 223 1.29 -9.62 1.94
CA SER A 223 1.46 -8.33 1.24
C SER A 223 2.53 -8.40 0.15
N LEU A 224 3.63 -9.12 0.38
CA LEU A 224 4.65 -9.37 -0.64
C LEU A 224 4.09 -10.19 -1.81
N GLY A 225 3.26 -11.21 -1.52
CA GLY A 225 2.56 -11.98 -2.54
C GLY A 225 1.64 -11.10 -3.38
N ILE A 226 0.86 -10.23 -2.75
CA ILE A 226 0.00 -9.25 -3.45
C ILE A 226 0.84 -8.32 -4.33
N TYR A 227 1.97 -7.82 -3.83
CA TYR A 227 2.88 -6.99 -4.61
C TYR A 227 3.44 -7.74 -5.83
N LEU A 228 3.89 -8.98 -5.65
CA LEU A 228 4.41 -9.82 -6.74
C LEU A 228 3.36 -10.12 -7.81
N VAL A 229 2.08 -10.28 -7.43
CA VAL A 229 0.97 -10.39 -8.38
C VAL A 229 0.39 -9.03 -8.79
N THR A 230 1.03 -7.91 -8.43
CA THR A 230 0.71 -6.58 -9.00
C THR A 230 1.72 -6.19 -10.07
N TRP A 231 3.01 -6.51 -9.86
CA TRP A 231 4.08 -6.13 -10.78
C TRP A 231 5.23 -7.12 -10.78
N ILE A 232 5.68 -7.50 -11.99
CA ILE A 232 6.77 -8.48 -12.18
C ILE A 232 8.11 -8.02 -11.60
N GLY A 233 8.36 -6.71 -11.57
CA GLY A 233 9.57 -6.14 -10.99
C GLY A 233 9.65 -6.28 -9.45
N GLY A 234 8.59 -6.74 -8.79
CA GLY A 234 8.59 -7.01 -7.35
C GLY A 234 9.64 -8.02 -6.88
N LEU A 235 10.20 -8.84 -7.79
CA LEU A 235 11.34 -9.73 -7.51
C LEU A 235 12.58 -8.97 -7.00
N LEU A 236 12.80 -7.73 -7.45
CA LEU A 236 13.87 -6.87 -6.92
C LEU A 236 13.71 -6.66 -5.41
N PHE A 237 12.47 -6.58 -4.94
CA PHE A 237 12.19 -6.35 -3.54
C PHE A 237 12.42 -7.58 -2.67
N VAL A 238 12.14 -8.78 -3.22
CA VAL A 238 12.54 -10.04 -2.59
C VAL A 238 14.05 -10.08 -2.38
N PHE A 239 14.81 -9.68 -3.40
CA PHE A 239 16.27 -9.57 -3.30
C PHE A 239 16.70 -8.59 -2.20
N ILE A 240 16.07 -7.42 -2.09
CA ILE A 240 16.37 -6.43 -1.03
C ILE A 240 16.11 -7.01 0.37
N ILE A 241 15.00 -7.69 0.59
CA ILE A 241 14.67 -8.32 1.88
C ILE A 241 15.70 -9.39 2.23
N LEU A 242 16.05 -10.27 1.29
CA LEU A 242 17.04 -11.33 1.50
C LEU A 242 18.43 -10.75 1.79
N LEU A 243 18.81 -9.68 1.07
CA LEU A 243 20.06 -8.98 1.28
C LEU A 243 20.12 -8.37 2.69
N TYR A 244 19.03 -7.74 3.14
CA TYR A 244 18.93 -7.24 4.52
C TYR A 244 19.09 -8.37 5.54
N LEU A 245 18.35 -9.49 5.39
CA LEU A 245 18.42 -10.62 6.32
C LEU A 245 19.85 -11.19 6.39
N PHE A 246 20.51 -11.33 5.25
CA PHE A 246 21.89 -11.79 5.16
C PHE A 246 22.87 -10.84 5.88
N ILE A 247 22.77 -9.53 5.62
CA ILE A 247 23.62 -8.53 6.27
C ILE A 247 23.36 -8.50 7.78
N GLN A 248 22.09 -8.51 8.20
CA GLN A 248 21.69 -8.47 9.60
C GLN A 248 22.18 -9.72 10.34
N PHE A 249 22.09 -10.89 9.72
CA PHE A 249 22.64 -12.14 10.25
C PHE A 249 24.15 -12.04 10.49
N ILE A 250 24.92 -11.51 9.53
CA ILE A 250 26.38 -11.33 9.69
C ILE A 250 26.69 -10.37 10.85
N ILE A 251 25.93 -9.28 10.98
CA ILE A 251 26.12 -8.29 12.05
C ILE A 251 25.87 -8.93 13.42
N ASP A 252 24.73 -9.62 13.58
CA ASP A 252 24.35 -10.24 14.85
C ASP A 252 25.32 -11.38 15.21
N HIS A 253 25.73 -12.19 14.24
CA HIS A 253 26.75 -13.22 14.42
C HIS A 253 28.09 -12.64 14.93
N ARG A 254 28.55 -11.53 14.35
CA ARG A 254 29.78 -10.84 14.81
C ARG A 254 29.64 -10.25 16.21
N ARG A 255 28.44 -9.81 16.59
CA ARG A 255 28.14 -9.28 17.93
C ARG A 255 27.90 -10.37 18.99
N ARG A 256 27.82 -11.64 18.57
CA ARG A 256 27.40 -12.78 19.40
C ARG A 256 25.97 -12.61 19.94
N ASP A 257 25.14 -11.89 19.20
CA ASP A 257 23.70 -11.79 19.44
C ASP A 257 23.01 -13.06 18.88
N ASP A 258 21.85 -13.41 19.43
CA ASP A 258 21.04 -14.50 18.90
C ASP A 258 20.48 -14.14 17.52
N THR A 259 20.62 -15.05 16.55
CA THR A 259 20.16 -14.87 15.18
C THR A 259 18.84 -15.59 14.89
N ALA A 260 18.33 -16.38 15.84
CA ALA A 260 17.16 -17.26 15.64
C ALA A 260 15.83 -16.51 15.38
N TYR A 261 15.82 -15.18 15.53
CA TYR A 261 14.67 -14.33 15.30
C TYR A 261 14.53 -13.83 13.85
N LEU A 262 15.60 -13.96 13.04
CA LEU A 262 15.65 -13.61 11.62
C LEU A 262 15.14 -14.78 10.77
#